data_AF-L8GS52-F1
#
_entry.id   AF-L8GS52-F1
#
_cell.length_a   1.000
_cell.length_b   1.000
_cell.length_c   1.000
_cell.angle_alpha   90.00
_cell.angle_beta   90.00
_cell.angle_gamma   90.00
#
_symmetry.space_group_name_H-M   'P 1'
#
loop_
_entity.id
_entity.type
_entity.pdbx_description
1 polymer ?
#
loop_
_entity_poly.entity_id
_entity_poly.type
_entity_poly.pdbx_seq_one_letter_code
_entity_poly.pdbx_strand_id
1 'polypeptide(L)'
;MPAPETLDELRQLQAIPHDFSWVVADKIAGMCQPTSVLQLLRLQEQLAVRVVINLTDRDIHRNGLHLLGEGAPQLLHIPLPGMVIACYLVAEEGFAPHEAIQLVREKRPHSLVCSKQELAVHRFAAYLDEQR
;
A
#
# COMPACT_ATOMS: atom_id res chain seq x y z
N MET A 1 6.42 29.11 -0.39
CA MET A 1 6.62 28.19 -1.52
C MET A 1 5.25 27.68 -1.95
N PRO A 2 4.95 27.58 -3.25
CA PRO A 2 3.71 26.96 -3.70
C PRO A 2 3.66 25.50 -3.22
N ALA A 3 2.47 25.00 -2.93
CA ALA A 3 2.30 23.59 -2.59
C ALA A 3 2.64 22.73 -3.82
N PRO A 4 3.38 21.62 -3.66
CA PRO A 4 3.67 20.72 -4.78
C PRO A 4 2.37 20.19 -5.40
N GLU A 5 2.25 20.27 -6.72
CA GLU A 5 1.05 19.91 -7.49
C GLU A 5 1.17 18.51 -8.11
N THR A 6 2.38 17.94 -8.20
CA THR A 6 2.62 16.63 -8.84
C THR A 6 3.32 15.61 -7.93
N LEU A 7 3.11 14.32 -8.21
CA LEU A 7 3.78 13.20 -7.52
C LEU A 7 5.32 13.29 -7.60
N ASP A 8 5.86 13.79 -8.71
CA ASP A 8 7.31 13.89 -8.89
C ASP A 8 7.92 15.04 -8.08
N GLU A 9 7.22 16.17 -7.96
CA GLU A 9 7.61 17.24 -7.04
C GLU A 9 7.61 16.75 -5.58
N LEU A 10 6.62 15.94 -5.21
CA LEU A 10 6.57 15.34 -3.88
C LEU A 10 7.74 14.42 -3.58
N ARG A 11 8.18 13.64 -4.58
CA ARG A 11 9.37 12.78 -4.46
C ARG A 11 10.63 13.62 -4.29
N GLN A 12 10.80 14.68 -5.08
CA GLN A 12 11.95 15.57 -4.99
C GLN A 12 12.06 16.24 -3.62
N LEU A 13 10.93 16.58 -3.01
CA LEU A 13 10.86 17.18 -1.68
C LEU A 13 10.94 16.15 -0.54
N GLN A 14 11.04 14.85 -0.83
CA GLN A 14 10.92 13.74 0.13
C GLN A 14 9.62 13.84 0.98
N ALA A 15 8.62 14.50 0.44
CA ALA A 15 7.36 14.82 1.08
C ALA A 15 6.36 13.67 1.02
N ILE A 16 6.68 12.58 0.32
CA ILE A 16 5.95 11.30 0.35
C ILE A 16 6.91 10.15 0.67
N PRO A 17 6.40 9.00 1.15
CA PRO A 17 7.24 7.85 1.47
C PRO A 17 7.96 7.29 0.24
N HIS A 18 9.12 6.68 0.48
CA HIS A 18 9.87 5.98 -0.56
C HIS A 18 9.04 4.84 -1.18
N ASP A 19 9.31 4.56 -2.46
CA ASP A 19 8.63 3.54 -3.26
C ASP A 19 7.11 3.60 -3.21
N PHE A 20 6.53 4.80 -3.04
CA PHE A 20 5.10 5.00 -3.21
C PHE A 20 4.72 4.81 -4.68
N SER A 21 3.79 3.88 -4.93
CA SER A 21 3.18 3.68 -6.24
C SER A 21 1.73 3.21 -6.13
N TRP A 22 0.86 3.77 -6.98
CA TRP A 22 -0.47 3.23 -7.21
C TRP A 22 -0.37 1.90 -7.96
N VAL A 23 -1.02 0.87 -7.45
CA VAL A 23 -1.20 -0.40 -8.17
C VAL A 23 -2.53 -0.38 -8.93
N VAL A 24 -3.59 0.10 -8.28
CA VAL A 24 -4.83 0.51 -8.94
C VAL A 24 -5.05 1.98 -8.63
N ALA A 25 -5.16 2.79 -9.69
CA ALA A 25 -5.30 4.24 -9.58
C ALA A 25 -6.46 4.60 -8.63
N ASP A 26 -6.17 5.51 -7.69
CA ASP A 26 -7.11 6.05 -6.69
C ASP A 26 -7.81 5.03 -5.78
N LYS A 27 -7.41 3.75 -5.82
CA LYS A 27 -7.97 2.68 -4.99
C LYS A 27 -6.94 2.07 -4.04
N ILE A 28 -5.81 1.61 -4.57
CA ILE A 28 -4.80 0.92 -3.76
C ILE A 28 -3.37 1.25 -4.21
N ALA A 29 -2.54 1.60 -3.23
CA ALA A 29 -1.14 1.92 -3.39
C ALA A 29 -0.27 1.10 -2.44
N GLY A 30 1.00 0.93 -2.81
CA GLY A 30 2.04 0.39 -1.95
C GLY A 30 3.13 1.43 -1.68
N MET A 31 3.80 1.33 -0.54
CA MET A 31 4.92 2.21 -0.17
C MET A 31 5.84 1.54 0.86
N CYS A 32 7.05 2.08 1.01
CA CYS A 32 7.89 1.83 2.18
C CYS A 32 7.34 2.55 3.42
N GLN A 33 7.88 2.20 4.60
CA GLN A 33 7.48 2.82 5.86
C GLN A 33 7.64 4.36 5.81
N PRO A 34 6.58 5.13 6.09
CA PRO A 34 6.69 6.57 6.26
C PRO A 34 7.62 6.91 7.42
N THR A 35 8.53 7.85 7.22
CA THR A 35 9.54 8.25 8.23
C THR A 35 9.21 9.56 8.93
N SER A 36 8.15 10.26 8.49
CA SER A 36 7.70 11.52 9.09
C SER A 36 6.18 11.70 9.03
N VAL A 37 5.64 12.52 9.93
CA VAL A 37 4.22 12.91 9.94
C VAL A 37 3.87 13.74 8.70
N LEU A 38 4.80 14.55 8.19
CA LEU A 38 4.60 15.32 6.97
C LEU A 38 4.26 14.42 5.78
N GLN A 39 4.91 13.25 5.68
CA GLN A 39 4.60 12.29 4.63
C GLN A 39 3.16 11.78 4.73
N LEU A 40 2.69 11.47 5.93
CA LEU A 40 1.31 11.02 6.15
C LEU A 40 0.29 12.12 5.83
N LEU A 41 0.56 13.36 6.22
CA LEU A 41 -0.27 14.51 5.88
C LEU A 41 -0.34 14.71 4.36
N ARG A 42 0.78 14.57 3.64
CA ARG A 42 0.83 14.71 2.19
C ARG A 42 0.07 13.60 1.47
N LEU A 43 0.14 12.37 1.95
CA LEU A 43 -0.68 11.27 1.45
C LEU A 43 -2.19 11.59 1.56
N GLN A 44 -2.61 12.16 2.70
CA GLN A 44 -4.01 12.51 2.93
C GLN A 44 -4.46 13.71 2.10
N GLU A 45 -3.70 14.81 2.13
CA GLU A 45 -4.11 16.10 1.54
C GLU A 45 -3.98 16.11 0.01
N GLN A 46 -2.95 15.49 -0.55
CA GLN A 46 -2.61 15.65 -1.96
C GLN A 46 -2.83 14.39 -2.79
N LEU A 47 -2.83 13.21 -2.17
CA LEU A 47 -3.08 11.93 -2.82
C LEU A 47 -4.40 11.28 -2.38
N ALA A 48 -5.19 11.99 -1.56
CA ALA A 48 -6.48 11.54 -1.04
C ALA A 48 -6.46 10.16 -0.35
N VAL A 49 -5.31 9.74 0.20
CA VAL A 49 -5.18 8.47 0.93
C VAL A 49 -5.87 8.60 2.28
N ARG A 50 -6.91 7.78 2.50
CA ARG A 50 -7.73 7.82 3.72
C ARG A 50 -7.39 6.77 4.76
N VAL A 51 -6.73 5.69 4.33
CA VAL A 51 -6.41 4.53 5.18
C VAL A 51 -4.99 4.12 4.85
N VAL A 52 -4.18 3.91 5.88
CA VAL A 52 -2.81 3.41 5.76
C VAL A 52 -2.76 2.10 6.52
N ILE A 53 -2.41 1.02 5.83
CA ILE A 53 -2.22 -0.29 6.43
C ILE A 53 -0.71 -0.48 6.61
N ASN A 54 -0.20 -0.40 7.84
CA ASN A 54 1.25 -0.62 8.09
C ASN A 54 1.53 -2.11 8.12
N LEU A 55 2.70 -2.63 7.74
CA LEU A 55 2.89 -4.08 7.57
C LEU A 55 4.17 -4.63 8.29
N THR A 56 4.98 -3.82 8.97
CA THR A 56 6.12 -4.23 9.85
C THR A 56 5.84 -4.38 11.36
N ASP A 57 6.35 -5.41 12.06
CA ASP A 57 6.24 -5.60 13.54
C ASP A 57 6.85 -4.47 14.41
N ARG A 58 7.12 -3.30 13.83
CA ARG A 58 7.50 -2.06 14.47
C ARG A 58 6.28 -1.15 14.53
N ASP A 59 5.87 -0.79 15.73
CA ASP A 59 4.90 0.28 15.95
C ASP A 59 5.33 1.53 15.14
N ILE A 60 4.46 2.03 14.28
CA ILE A 60 4.61 3.36 13.66
C ILE A 60 4.48 4.48 14.71
N HIS A 61 4.16 4.14 15.96
CA HIS A 61 4.02 5.09 17.05
C HIS A 61 5.32 5.15 17.88
N ARG A 62 6.01 6.29 17.86
CA ARG A 62 5.91 7.18 19.03
C ARG A 62 6.03 8.69 18.79
N ASN A 63 6.16 9.19 17.56
CA ASN A 63 6.50 10.61 17.37
C ASN A 63 5.46 11.50 16.65
N GLY A 64 4.17 11.15 16.59
CA GLY A 64 3.17 12.18 16.24
C GLY A 64 1.80 11.78 15.71
N LEU A 65 1.49 10.50 15.50
CA LEU A 65 0.19 10.12 14.91
C LEU A 65 -1.04 10.50 15.77
N HIS A 66 -0.88 10.59 17.10
CA HIS A 66 -1.96 11.09 17.99
C HIS A 66 -2.31 12.57 17.76
N LEU A 67 -1.48 13.31 17.01
CA LEU A 67 -1.70 14.75 16.73
C LEU A 67 -2.69 14.97 15.57
N LEU A 68 -3.09 13.90 14.85
CA LEU A 68 -3.87 14.01 13.61
C LEU A 68 -5.39 14.06 13.82
N GLY A 69 -5.89 14.00 15.06
CA GLY A 69 -7.33 14.19 15.38
C GLY A 69 -8.26 13.13 14.76
N GLU A 70 -9.58 13.40 14.78
CA GLU A 70 -10.66 12.48 14.33
C GLU A 70 -10.74 12.24 12.80
N GLY A 71 -9.69 12.58 12.05
CA GLY A 71 -9.55 12.31 10.61
C GLY A 71 -8.36 11.41 10.26
N ALA A 72 -7.68 10.88 11.28
CA ALA A 72 -6.50 10.05 11.08
C ALA A 72 -6.84 8.71 10.41
N PRO A 73 -6.03 8.23 9.45
CA PRO A 73 -6.25 6.95 8.80
C PRO A 73 -6.29 5.80 9.81
N GLN A 74 -7.28 4.92 9.69
CA GLN A 74 -7.35 3.70 10.50
C GLN A 74 -6.15 2.81 10.15
N LEU A 75 -5.34 2.49 11.15
CA LEU A 75 -4.08 1.75 11.00
C LEU A 75 -4.29 0.28 11.41
N LEU A 76 -4.48 -0.61 10.44
CA LEU A 76 -4.44 -2.08 10.63
C LEU A 76 -3.17 -2.64 9.97
N HIS A 77 -2.67 -3.83 10.37
CA HIS A 77 -1.26 -4.13 10.10
C HIS A 77 -0.74 -5.58 9.90
N ILE A 78 -0.09 -5.95 8.76
CA ILE A 78 0.51 -7.29 8.44
C ILE A 78 1.58 -7.31 7.28
N PRO A 79 2.77 -7.96 7.33
CA PRO A 79 3.86 -7.87 6.32
C PRO A 79 3.52 -8.25 4.86
N LEU A 80 4.12 -7.48 3.92
CA LEU A 80 4.21 -7.64 2.44
C LEU A 80 3.12 -6.98 1.58
N PRO A 81 3.32 -5.70 1.15
CA PRO A 81 2.34 -4.97 0.33
C PRO A 81 1.95 -5.73 -0.94
N GLY A 82 2.91 -6.34 -1.65
CA GLY A 82 2.60 -7.02 -2.91
C GLY A 82 1.67 -8.21 -2.77
N MET A 83 1.80 -8.99 -1.69
CA MET A 83 0.92 -10.15 -1.45
C MET A 83 -0.50 -9.69 -1.10
N VAL A 84 -0.63 -8.72 -0.20
CA VAL A 84 -1.94 -8.15 0.14
C VAL A 84 -2.60 -7.50 -1.07
N ILE A 85 -1.83 -6.74 -1.87
CA ILE A 85 -2.33 -6.10 -3.09
C ILE A 85 -2.75 -7.17 -4.12
N ALA A 86 -1.97 -8.25 -4.28
CA ALA A 86 -2.37 -9.35 -5.18
C ALA A 86 -3.65 -10.05 -4.70
N CYS A 87 -3.80 -10.30 -3.40
CA CYS A 87 -5.05 -10.84 -2.84
C CYS A 87 -6.24 -9.88 -3.07
N TYR A 88 -6.03 -8.57 -2.93
CA TYR A 88 -7.06 -7.56 -3.24
C TYR A 88 -7.49 -7.62 -4.71
N LEU A 89 -6.54 -7.71 -5.64
CA LEU A 89 -6.84 -7.82 -7.09
C LEU A 89 -7.65 -9.08 -7.41
N VAL A 90 -7.38 -10.19 -6.72
CA VAL A 90 -8.16 -11.44 -6.87
C VAL A 90 -9.57 -11.27 -6.30
N ALA A 91 -9.70 -10.72 -5.09
CA ALA A 91 -10.97 -10.62 -4.39
C ALA A 91 -11.94 -9.59 -5.01
N GLU A 92 -11.43 -8.39 -5.30
CA GLU A 92 -12.26 -7.22 -5.63
C GLU A 92 -12.25 -6.90 -7.12
N GLU A 93 -11.14 -7.16 -7.81
CA GLU A 93 -11.00 -6.84 -9.24
C GLU A 93 -11.12 -8.09 -10.14
N GLY A 94 -11.25 -9.29 -9.56
CA GLY A 94 -11.55 -10.53 -10.27
C GLY A 94 -10.40 -11.15 -11.07
N PHE A 95 -9.15 -10.73 -10.81
CA PHE A 95 -7.98 -11.28 -11.49
C PHE A 95 -7.71 -12.74 -11.11
N ALA A 96 -7.18 -13.53 -12.04
CA ALA A 96 -6.60 -14.81 -11.68
C ALA A 96 -5.31 -14.58 -10.85
N PRO A 97 -4.94 -15.50 -9.93
CA PRO A 97 -3.77 -15.31 -9.06
C PRO A 97 -2.47 -14.98 -9.79
N HIS A 98 -2.22 -15.64 -10.93
CA HIS A 98 -1.02 -15.44 -11.73
C HIS A 98 -0.98 -14.04 -12.37
N GLU A 99 -2.13 -13.55 -12.87
CA GLU A 99 -2.26 -12.21 -13.46
C GLU A 99 -2.08 -11.12 -12.40
N ALA A 100 -2.69 -11.31 -11.22
CA ALA A 100 -2.52 -10.41 -10.09
C ALA A 100 -1.05 -10.30 -9.65
N ILE A 101 -0.34 -11.44 -9.55
CA ILE A 101 1.10 -11.47 -9.23
C ILE A 101 1.91 -10.73 -10.29
N GLN A 102 1.61 -10.94 -11.58
CA GLN A 102 2.30 -10.27 -12.68
C GLN A 102 2.08 -8.76 -12.65
N LEU A 103 0.84 -8.31 -12.50
CA LEU A 103 0.52 -6.88 -12.42
C LEU A 103 1.25 -6.20 -11.25
N VAL A 104 1.27 -6.85 -10.09
CA VAL A 104 2.01 -6.35 -8.93
C VAL A 104 3.51 -6.24 -9.23
N ARG A 105 4.12 -7.21 -9.92
CA ARG A 105 5.53 -7.16 -10.31
C ARG A 105 5.84 -6.07 -11.32
N GLU A 106 4.93 -5.82 -12.26
CA GLU A 106 5.06 -4.74 -13.24
C GLU A 106 5.00 -3.36 -12.56
N LYS A 107 4.04 -3.17 -11.65
CA LYS A 107 3.88 -1.90 -10.92
C LYS A 107 4.88 -1.72 -9.79
N ARG A 108 5.43 -2.83 -9.28
CA ARG A 108 6.39 -2.88 -8.17
C ARG A 108 7.43 -3.98 -8.46
N PRO A 109 8.50 -3.64 -9.21
CA PRO A 109 9.61 -4.55 -9.43
C PRO A 109 10.14 -5.11 -8.11
N HIS A 110 10.51 -6.39 -8.10
CA HIS A 110 10.99 -7.13 -6.92
C HIS A 110 9.94 -7.41 -5.83
N SER A 111 8.65 -7.24 -6.11
CA SER A 111 7.59 -7.78 -5.25
C SER A 111 7.32 -9.26 -5.55
N LEU A 112 6.81 -10.00 -4.55
CA LEU A 112 6.35 -11.39 -4.69
C LEU A 112 7.41 -12.36 -5.23
N VAL A 113 8.68 -12.22 -4.84
CA VAL A 113 9.81 -12.99 -5.42
C VAL A 113 9.90 -14.42 -4.88
N CYS A 114 9.27 -14.73 -3.74
CA CYS A 114 9.33 -16.04 -3.11
C CYS A 114 8.11 -16.90 -3.43
N SER A 115 8.32 -18.17 -3.76
CA SER A 115 7.25 -19.15 -4.03
C SER A 115 6.23 -19.29 -2.88
N LYS A 116 6.63 -19.04 -1.62
CA LYS A 116 5.68 -19.05 -0.49
C LYS A 116 4.66 -17.91 -0.57
N GLN A 117 5.07 -16.76 -1.10
CA GLN A 117 4.19 -15.59 -1.26
C GLN A 117 3.24 -15.79 -2.44
N GLU A 118 3.74 -16.32 -3.56
CA GLU A 118 2.90 -16.72 -4.68
C GLU A 118 1.86 -17.75 -4.22
N LEU A 119 2.32 -18.79 -3.52
CA LEU A 119 1.44 -19.84 -2.99
C LEU A 119 0.38 -19.27 -2.03
N ALA A 120 0.70 -18.24 -1.25
CA ALA A 120 -0.28 -17.58 -0.40
C ALA A 120 -1.43 -16.94 -1.21
N VAL A 121 -1.11 -16.27 -2.32
CA VAL A 121 -2.12 -15.68 -3.23
C VAL A 121 -2.97 -16.79 -3.87
N HIS A 122 -2.35 -17.88 -4.32
CA HIS A 122 -3.08 -19.02 -4.88
C HIS A 122 -4.01 -19.69 -3.85
N ARG A 123 -3.54 -19.88 -2.61
CA ARG A 123 -4.36 -20.44 -1.53
C ARG A 123 -5.51 -19.52 -1.15
N PHE A 124 -5.28 -18.21 -1.15
CA PHE A 124 -6.33 -17.23 -0.90
C PHE A 124 -7.43 -17.30 -1.96
N ALA A 125 -7.07 -17.42 -3.25
CA ALA A 125 -8.04 -17.59 -4.33
C ALA A 125 -8.86 -18.88 -4.17
N ALA A 126 -8.20 -20.01 -3.90
CA ALA A 126 -8.88 -21.28 -3.66
C ALA A 126 -9.85 -21.18 -2.45
N TYR A 127 -9.42 -20.52 -1.38
CA TYR A 127 -10.28 -20.26 -0.22
C TYR A 127 -11.52 -19.43 -0.61
N LEU A 128 -11.39 -18.39 -1.43
CA LEU A 128 -12.55 -17.60 -1.88
C LEU A 128 -13.54 -18.44 -2.70
N ASP A 129 -13.05 -19.33 -3.56
CA ASP A 129 -13.90 -20.20 -4.36
C ASP A 129 -14.66 -21.23 -3.50
N GLU A 130 -14.05 -21.69 -2.40
CA GLU A 130 -14.71 -22.58 -1.43
C GLU A 130 -15.80 -21.88 -0.60
N GLN A 131 -15.75 -20.54 -0.49
CA GLN A 131 -16.71 -19.74 0.29
C GLN A 131 -17.86 -19.15 -0.57
N ARG A 132 -17.89 -19.43 -1.87
CA ARG A 132 -18.88 -18.91 -2.82
C ARG A 132 -20.07 -19.83 -3.03
#